data_AF-I0GXL1-F1
#
_entry.id   AF-I0GXL1-F1
#
_cell.length_a   1.000
_cell.length_b   1.000
_cell.length_c   1.000
_cell.angle_alpha   90.00
_cell.angle_beta   90.00
_cell.angle_gamma   90.00
#
_symmetry.space_group_name_H-M   'P 1'
#
loop_
_entity.id
_entity.type
_entity.pdbx_description
1 polymer ?
#
loop_
_entity_poly.entity_id
_entity_poly.type
_entity_poly.pdbx_seq_one_letter_code
_entity_poly.pdbx_strand_id
1 'polypeptide(L)'
;MHVRTIEWPEQEAFLQQLDAVKQRHKIRHDSALAELAGISHTAVSNWRNRKARPSLTAITRIAEAIEESPQPLLAAAGLIEDQDDSIDPLAGMPDSIRRMVALYRAGDETLRTRLEMGALVLTEFADDHVRLSSTQKRSS
;
A
#
# COMPACT_ATOMS: atom_id res chain seq x y z
N MET A 1 32.46 -18.95 -13.49
CA MET A 1 31.00 -19.02 -13.24
C MET A 1 30.43 -17.63 -13.49
N HIS A 2 29.69 -17.41 -14.59
CA HIS A 2 29.09 -16.10 -14.84
C HIS A 2 27.85 -15.94 -13.95
N VAL A 3 27.95 -15.07 -12.96
CA VAL A 3 26.81 -14.71 -12.11
C VAL A 3 25.81 -13.98 -13.00
N ARG A 4 24.66 -14.60 -13.29
CA ARG A 4 23.58 -13.96 -14.03
C ARG A 4 22.98 -12.87 -13.15
N THR A 5 23.21 -11.62 -13.50
CA THR A 5 22.51 -10.47 -12.92
C THR A 5 21.17 -10.26 -13.63
N ILE A 6 20.17 -9.79 -12.91
CA ILE A 6 18.86 -9.42 -13.43
C ILE A 6 18.84 -7.93 -13.80
N GLU A 7 18.04 -7.59 -14.80
CA GLU A 7 17.74 -6.20 -15.12
C GLU A 7 16.74 -5.64 -14.10
N TRP A 8 17.14 -4.60 -13.38
CA TRP A 8 16.33 -3.94 -12.37
C TRP A 8 16.70 -2.45 -12.30
N PRO A 9 16.10 -1.61 -13.16
CA PRO A 9 16.40 -0.17 -13.24
C PRO A 9 16.18 0.56 -11.90
N GLU A 10 15.16 0.16 -11.14
CA GLU A 10 14.77 0.80 -9.88
C GLU A 10 15.66 0.39 -8.69
N GLN A 11 16.64 -0.50 -8.89
CA GLN A 11 17.48 -1.03 -7.82
C GLN A 11 18.14 0.08 -6.99
N GLU A 12 18.70 1.09 -7.64
CA GLU A 12 19.41 2.15 -6.93
C GLU A 12 18.49 2.94 -6.01
N ALA A 13 17.30 3.31 -6.50
CA ALA A 13 16.26 3.97 -5.72
C ALA A 13 15.83 3.10 -4.53
N PHE A 14 15.59 1.80 -4.76
CA PHE A 14 15.25 0.87 -3.69
C PHE A 14 16.33 0.79 -2.61
N LEU A 15 17.60 0.67 -3.00
CA LEU A 15 18.71 0.55 -2.04
C LEU A 15 18.92 1.85 -1.26
N GLN A 16 18.78 3.01 -1.90
CA GLN A 16 18.81 4.30 -1.22
C GLN A 16 17.70 4.39 -0.18
N GLN A 17 16.47 3.99 -0.52
CA GLN A 17 15.35 3.98 0.42
C GLN A 17 15.59 2.99 1.57
N LEU A 18 16.11 1.80 1.27
CA LEU A 18 16.44 0.79 2.28
C LEU A 18 17.54 1.28 3.24
N ASP A 19 18.56 1.97 2.73
CA ASP A 19 19.62 2.53 3.55
C ASP A 19 19.13 3.73 4.37
N ALA A 20 18.22 4.56 3.85
CA ALA A 20 17.57 5.62 4.61
C ALA A 20 16.73 5.06 5.78
N VAL A 21 15.95 4.01 5.53
CA VAL A 21 15.22 3.26 6.57
C VAL A 21 16.18 2.75 7.64
N LYS A 22 17.26 2.07 7.24
CA LYS A 22 18.25 1.56 8.19
C LYS A 22 18.87 2.66 9.05
N GLN A 23 19.15 3.82 8.46
CA GLN A 23 19.70 4.97 9.20
C GLN A 23 18.71 5.51 10.23
N ARG A 24 17.44 5.70 9.87
CA ARG A 24 16.38 6.16 10.80
C ARG A 24 16.22 5.23 12.01
N HIS A 25 16.28 3.92 11.76
CA HIS A 25 16.12 2.87 12.78
C HIS A 25 17.43 2.42 13.43
N LYS A 26 18.56 3.08 13.10
CA LYS A 26 19.90 2.74 13.62
C LYS A 26 20.33 1.28 13.38
N ILE A 27 19.86 0.68 12.30
CA ILE A 27 20.18 -0.70 11.90
C ILE A 27 21.51 -0.70 11.13
N ARG A 28 22.55 -1.26 11.74
CA ARG A 28 23.93 -1.14 11.22
C ARG A 28 24.23 -2.00 9.99
N HIS A 29 23.63 -3.19 9.89
CA HIS A 29 23.98 -4.16 8.85
C HIS A 29 22.75 -4.81 8.23
N ASP A 30 22.87 -5.25 6.99
CA ASP A 30 21.79 -5.91 6.26
C ASP A 30 21.33 -7.22 6.90
N SER A 31 22.26 -7.94 7.55
CA SER A 31 21.95 -9.15 8.30
C SER A 31 21.02 -8.86 9.48
N ALA A 32 21.22 -7.75 10.18
CA ALA A 32 20.39 -7.34 11.30
C ALA A 32 18.99 -6.92 10.82
N LEU A 33 18.90 -6.23 9.67
CA LEU A 33 17.61 -5.93 9.05
C LEU A 33 16.87 -7.22 8.66
N ALA A 34 17.59 -8.17 8.04
CA ALA A 34 17.01 -9.44 7.61
C ALA A 34 16.49 -10.27 8.80
N GLU A 35 17.25 -10.31 9.89
CA GLU A 35 16.88 -10.97 11.13
C GLU A 35 15.63 -10.33 11.76
N LEU A 36 15.64 -8.99 11.88
CA LEU A 36 14.51 -8.23 12.42
C LEU A 36 13.22 -8.50 11.64
N ALA A 37 13.32 -8.52 10.31
CA ALA A 37 12.19 -8.74 9.42
C ALA A 37 11.84 -10.23 9.19
N GLY A 38 12.56 -11.18 9.80
CA GLY A 38 12.31 -12.61 9.59
C GLY A 38 12.43 -13.03 8.11
N ILE A 39 13.39 -12.47 7.38
CA ILE A 39 13.71 -12.82 5.99
C ILE A 39 15.11 -13.44 5.92
N SER A 40 15.42 -14.09 4.79
CA SER A 40 16.75 -14.69 4.60
C SER A 40 17.87 -13.65 4.66
N HIS A 41 18.94 -13.92 5.41
CA HIS A 41 20.15 -13.06 5.43
C HIS A 41 20.78 -12.86 4.05
N THR A 42 20.55 -13.77 3.10
CA THR A 42 21.05 -13.65 1.73
C THR A 42 20.16 -12.77 0.84
N ALA A 43 18.93 -12.47 1.25
CA ALA A 43 17.97 -11.73 0.44
C ALA A 43 18.48 -10.31 0.13
N VAL A 44 18.88 -9.56 1.16
CA VAL A 44 19.36 -8.18 1.00
C VAL A 44 20.65 -8.14 0.18
N SER A 45 21.56 -9.10 0.38
CA SER A 45 22.76 -9.24 -0.44
C SER A 45 22.42 -9.52 -1.91
N ASN A 46 21.43 -10.37 -2.19
CA ASN A 46 20.97 -10.62 -3.55
C ASN A 46 20.36 -9.38 -4.19
N TRP A 47 19.64 -8.55 -3.42
CA TRP A 47 19.11 -7.27 -3.89
C TRP A 47 20.23 -6.29 -4.23
N ARG A 48 21.24 -6.14 -3.36
CA ARG A 48 22.40 -5.26 -3.63
C ARG A 48 23.21 -5.68 -4.85
N ASN A 49 23.30 -6.98 -5.12
CA ASN A 49 24.10 -7.53 -6.22
C ASN A 49 23.32 -7.77 -7.51
N ARG A 50 22.10 -7.22 -7.67
CA ARG A 50 21.21 -7.47 -8.82
C ARG A 50 21.02 -8.95 -9.12
N LYS A 51 20.95 -9.81 -8.09
CA LYS A 51 20.67 -11.24 -8.26
C LYS A 51 19.19 -11.57 -8.13
N ALA A 52 18.44 -10.74 -7.41
CA ALA A 52 17.01 -10.88 -7.22
C ALA A 52 16.37 -9.50 -6.97
N ARG A 53 15.07 -9.38 -7.27
CA ARG A 53 14.24 -8.26 -6.80
C ARG A 53 13.62 -8.63 -5.45
N PRO A 54 13.31 -7.66 -4.57
CA PRO A 54 12.52 -7.90 -3.38
C PRO A 54 11.08 -8.30 -3.76
N SER A 55 10.49 -9.22 -3.00
CA SER A 55 9.06 -9.53 -3.13
C SER A 55 8.23 -8.56 -2.29
N LEU A 56 6.95 -8.40 -2.66
CA LEU A 56 5.95 -7.69 -1.85
C LEU A 56 6.00 -8.17 -0.40
N THR A 57 5.94 -9.48 -0.17
CA THR A 57 5.99 -10.07 1.18
C THR A 57 7.26 -9.70 1.96
N ALA A 58 8.43 -9.68 1.30
CA ALA A 58 9.67 -9.31 1.98
C ALA A 58 9.68 -7.83 2.40
N ILE A 59 9.17 -6.95 1.54
CA ILE A 59 9.05 -5.51 1.84
C ILE A 59 8.03 -5.28 2.95
N THR A 60 6.87 -5.94 2.91
CA THR A 60 5.85 -5.84 3.96
C THR A 60 6.41 -6.29 5.31
N ARG A 61 7.14 -7.41 5.36
CA ARG A 61 7.78 -7.88 6.60
C ARG A 61 8.83 -6.90 7.13
N ILE A 62 9.61 -6.29 6.25
CA ILE A 62 10.56 -5.24 6.65
C ILE A 62 9.81 -4.07 7.29
N ALA A 63 8.75 -3.59 6.64
CA ALA A 63 7.95 -2.46 7.09
C ALA A 63 7.24 -2.74 8.43
N GLU A 64 6.66 -3.93 8.60
CA GLU A 64 6.07 -4.38 9.85
C GLU A 64 7.09 -4.40 10.99
N ALA A 65 8.28 -4.95 10.74
CA ALA A 65 9.30 -5.11 11.77
C ALA A 65 9.94 -3.79 12.24
N ILE A 66 9.85 -2.74 11.42
CA ILE A 66 10.31 -1.38 11.76
C ILE A 66 9.13 -0.43 12.09
N GLU A 67 7.90 -0.94 12.10
CA GLU A 67 6.67 -0.17 12.35
C GLU A 67 6.50 1.06 11.43
N GLU A 68 6.90 0.95 10.15
CA GLU A 68 6.70 1.99 9.12
C GLU A 68 5.74 1.52 8.00
N SER A 69 5.26 2.46 7.19
CA SER A 69 4.50 2.15 5.97
C SER A 69 5.39 1.42 4.95
N PRO A 70 4.91 0.34 4.29
CA PRO A 70 5.65 -0.33 3.22
C PRO A 70 5.69 0.46 1.91
N GLN A 71 4.80 1.46 1.73
CA GLN A 71 4.60 2.15 0.45
C GLN A 71 5.89 2.75 -0.12
N PRO A 72 6.73 3.49 0.64
CA PRO A 72 7.94 4.07 0.08
C PRO A 72 8.94 3.02 -0.45
N LEU A 73 9.04 1.87 0.22
CA LEU A 73 9.90 0.77 -0.24
C LEU A 73 9.30 0.05 -1.45
N LEU A 74 7.97 -0.09 -1.52
CA LEU A 74 7.28 -0.67 -2.67
C LEU A 74 7.41 0.22 -3.91
N ALA A 75 7.23 1.54 -3.75
CA ALA A 75 7.39 2.51 -4.83
C ALA A 75 8.84 2.51 -5.34
N ALA A 76 9.82 2.58 -4.42
CA ALA A 76 11.24 2.52 -4.77
C ALA A 76 11.65 1.17 -5.40
N ALA A 77 10.92 0.08 -5.14
CA ALA A 77 11.13 -1.21 -5.78
C ALA A 77 10.46 -1.33 -7.17
N GLY A 78 9.67 -0.33 -7.59
CA GLY A 78 8.86 -0.37 -8.81
C GLY A 78 7.68 -1.34 -8.73
N LEU A 79 7.20 -1.66 -7.52
CA LEU A 79 6.07 -2.57 -7.30
C LEU A 79 4.72 -1.85 -7.23
N ILE A 80 4.74 -0.55 -6.97
CA ILE A 80 3.60 0.35 -7.05
C ILE A 80 4.05 1.64 -7.73
N GLU A 81 3.12 2.35 -8.36
CA GLU A 81 3.39 3.71 -8.83
C GLU A 81 3.56 4.64 -7.62
N ASP A 82 4.49 5.59 -7.74
CA ASP A 82 4.67 6.65 -6.76
C ASP A 82 3.38 7.46 -6.73
N GLN A 83 2.54 7.25 -5.70
CA GLN A 83 1.44 8.15 -5.45
C GLN A 83 2.06 9.41 -4.89
N ASP A 84 2.25 10.41 -5.76
CA ASP A 84 2.69 11.74 -5.36
C ASP A 84 1.74 12.23 -4.27
N ASP A 85 2.19 12.20 -3.01
CA ASP A 85 1.42 12.60 -1.83
C ASP A 85 1.00 14.08 -1.89
N SER A 86 1.54 14.87 -2.84
CA SER A 86 1.07 16.23 -3.12
C SER A 86 -0.21 16.29 -3.98
N ILE A 87 -0.56 15.19 -4.65
CA ILE A 87 -1.81 15.07 -5.39
C ILE A 87 -2.92 14.78 -4.37
N ASP A 88 -3.77 15.77 -4.13
CA ASP A 88 -4.99 15.56 -3.35
C ASP A 88 -5.82 14.44 -4.02
N PRO A 89 -5.98 13.26 -3.38
CA PRO A 89 -6.69 12.13 -3.98
C PRO A 89 -8.18 12.44 -4.21
N LEU A 90 -8.67 13.56 -3.67
CA LEU A 90 -10.03 14.06 -3.86
C LEU A 90 -10.13 15.21 -4.87
N ALA A 91 -9.04 15.64 -5.49
CA ALA A 91 -9.01 16.77 -6.43
C ALA A 91 -9.97 16.59 -7.62
N GLY A 92 -10.10 15.35 -8.11
CA GLY A 92 -11.02 14.97 -9.19
C GLY A 92 -12.42 14.53 -8.74
N MET A 93 -12.68 14.43 -7.44
CA MET A 93 -13.95 13.90 -6.92
C MET A 93 -15.04 14.97 -6.89
N PRO A 94 -16.33 14.62 -7.04
CA PRO A 94 -17.43 15.58 -6.86
C PRO A 94 -17.43 16.21 -5.45
N ASP A 95 -17.94 17.44 -5.33
CA ASP A 95 -18.00 18.18 -4.05
C ASP A 95 -18.78 17.46 -2.95
N SER A 96 -19.74 16.62 -3.32
CA SER A 96 -20.49 15.79 -2.37
C SER A 96 -19.57 14.76 -1.70
N ILE A 97 -18.69 14.11 -2.47
CA ILE A 97 -17.73 13.13 -1.97
C ILE A 97 -16.67 13.82 -1.11
N ARG A 98 -16.12 14.95 -1.57
CA ARG A 98 -15.17 15.75 -0.80
C ARG A 98 -15.72 16.13 0.57
N ARG A 99 -16.96 16.64 0.61
CA ARG A 99 -17.64 17.01 1.86
C ARG A 99 -17.88 15.82 2.77
N MET A 100 -18.32 14.68 2.22
CA MET A 100 -18.55 13.48 3.00
C MET A 100 -17.27 12.97 3.68
N VAL A 101 -16.15 12.93 2.95
CA VAL A 101 -14.85 12.55 3.50
C VAL A 101 -14.39 13.54 4.58
N ALA A 102 -14.59 14.84 4.36
CA ALA A 102 -14.26 15.86 5.37
C ALA A 102 -15.07 15.69 6.66
N LEU A 103 -16.38 15.43 6.55
CA LEU A 103 -17.26 15.16 7.70
C LEU A 103 -16.84 13.89 8.44
N TYR A 104 -16.47 12.82 7.72
CA TYR A 104 -16.00 11.59 8.33
C TYR A 104 -14.68 11.79 9.10
N ARG A 105 -13.71 12.51 8.49
CA ARG A 105 -12.41 12.81 9.12
C ARG A 105 -12.52 13.70 10.35
N ALA A 106 -13.42 14.69 10.32
CA ALA A 106 -13.64 15.63 11.43
C ALA A 106 -14.58 15.09 12.52
N GLY A 107 -15.32 14.02 12.21
CA GLY A 107 -16.33 13.45 13.10
C GLY A 107 -15.76 12.68 14.29
N ASP A 108 -16.47 12.75 15.41
CA ASP A 108 -16.27 11.81 16.51
C ASP A 108 -16.73 10.39 16.12
N GLU A 109 -16.43 9.43 16.99
CA GLU A 109 -16.78 8.02 16.77
C GLU A 109 -18.28 7.82 16.55
N THR A 110 -19.14 8.56 17.26
CA THR A 110 -20.60 8.46 17.14
C THR A 110 -21.07 8.87 15.75
N LEU A 111 -20.56 9.98 15.22
CA LEU A 111 -20.89 10.43 13.87
C LEU A 111 -20.38 9.43 12.81
N ARG A 112 -19.17 8.90 12.97
CA ARG A 112 -18.59 7.91 12.05
C ARG A 112 -19.43 6.63 12.00
N THR A 113 -19.78 6.06 13.16
CA THR A 113 -20.66 4.87 13.23
C THR A 113 -22.02 5.12 12.59
N ARG A 114 -22.61 6.31 12.78
CA ARG A 114 -23.89 6.65 12.13
C ARG A 114 -23.77 6.73 10.62
N LEU A 115 -22.68 7.29 10.11
CA LEU A 115 -22.41 7.36 8.67
C LEU A 115 -22.22 5.95 8.08
N GLU A 116 -21.48 5.08 8.75
CA GLU A 116 -21.27 3.68 8.34
C GLU A 116 -22.57 2.90 8.29
N MET A 117 -23.41 3.01 9.33
CA MET A 117 -24.73 2.36 9.35
C MET A 117 -25.65 2.89 8.25
N GLY A 118 -25.65 4.20 8.01
CA GLY A 118 -26.42 4.80 6.93
C GLY A 118 -25.94 4.34 5.54
N ALA A 119 -24.63 4.25 5.34
CA ALA A 119 -24.04 3.75 4.10
C ALA A 119 -24.45 2.30 3.83
N LEU A 120 -24.43 1.44 4.85
CA LEU A 120 -24.85 0.04 4.75
C LEU A 120 -26.31 -0.10 4.26
N VAL A 121 -27.23 0.63 4.88
CA VAL A 121 -28.66 0.61 4.51
C VAL A 121 -28.86 1.11 3.08
N LEU A 122 -28.15 2.16 2.67
CA LEU A 122 -28.23 2.70 1.31
C LEU A 122 -27.70 1.71 0.27
N THR A 123 -26.61 1.00 0.58
CA THR A 123 -26.08 -0.06 -0.31
C THR A 123 -27.04 -1.23 -0.44
N GLU A 124 -27.62 -1.70 0.67
CA GLU A 124 -28.61 -2.78 0.64
C GLU A 124 -29.85 -2.38 -0.17
N PHE A 125 -30.36 -1.16 0.06
CA PHE A 125 -31.49 -0.64 -0.69
C PHE A 125 -31.20 -0.48 -2.19
N ALA A 126 -30.01 0.00 -2.56
CA ALA A 126 -29.59 0.12 -3.94
C ALA A 126 -29.49 -1.26 -4.63
N ASP A 127 -28.93 -2.26 -3.95
CA ASP A 127 -28.79 -3.62 -4.45
C ASP A 127 -30.16 -4.30 -4.68
N ASP A 128 -31.10 -4.10 -3.76
CA ASP A 128 -32.46 -4.63 -3.89
C ASP A 128 -33.21 -3.97 -5.07
N HIS A 129 -33.03 -2.67 -5.28
CA HIS A 129 -33.61 -1.98 -6.43
C HIS A 129 -33.04 -2.46 -7.77
N VAL A 130 -31.74 -2.76 -7.83
CA VAL A 130 -31.12 -3.33 -9.04
C VAL A 130 -31.68 -4.74 -9.33
N ARG A 131 -31.87 -5.56 -8.30
CA ARG A 131 -32.42 -6.92 -8.43
C ARG A 131 -33.87 -6.90 -8.92
N LEU A 132 -34.73 -6.07 -8.33
CA LEU A 132 -36.14 -5.94 -8.72
C LEU A 132 -36.31 -5.45 -10.17
N SER A 133 -35.46 -4.50 -10.58
CA SER A 133 -35.43 -3.98 -11.96
C SER A 133 -35.01 -5.04 -12.98
N SER A 134 -34.13 -5.96 -12.58
CA SER A 134 -33.65 -7.06 -13.44
C SER A 134 -34.68 -8.20 -13.60
N THR A 135 -35.51 -8.45 -12.58
CA THR A 135 -36.59 -9.45 -12.63
C THR A 135 -37.78 -9.00 -13.46
N GLN A 136 -38.09 -7.70 -13.46
CA GLN A 136 -39.19 -7.14 -14.24
C GLN A 136 -38.88 -7.08 -15.75
N LYS A 137 -37.61 -6.98 -16.13
CA LYS A 137 -37.16 -7.05 -17.54
C LYS A 137 -37.16 -8.46 -18.15
N ARG A 138 -37.22 -9.53 -17.35
CA ARG A 138 -37.22 -10.93 -17.84
C ARG A 138 -38.63 -11.51 -18.04
N SER A 139 -39.66 -10.77 -17.65
CA SER A 139 -41.07 -11.21 -17.68
C SER A 139 -41.92 -10.49 -18.73
N SER A 140 -41.28 -9.73 -19.64
CA SER A 140 -41.87 -9.09 -20.82
C SER A 140 -41.19 -9.61 -22.07
#